data_AF-A0A845F2U1-F1
#
_entry.id   AF-A0A845F2U1-F1
#
_cell.length_a   1.000
_cell.length_b   1.000
_cell.length_c   1.000
_cell.angle_alpha   90.00
_cell.angle_beta   90.00
_cell.angle_gamma   90.00
#
_symmetry.space_group_name_H-M   'P 1'
#
loop_
_entity.id
_entity.type
_entity.pdbx_description
1 polymer ?
#
loop_
_entity_poly.entity_id
_entity_poly.type
_entity_poly.pdbx_seq_one_letter_code
_entity_poly.pdbx_strand_id
1 'polypeptide(L)'
;MAILSRILDGFLFLFITLLLIYDYFPTFFLKEVFPQNVMFLLLIGMLLITAFNKNKHPTPEKESFRAQLFVLLYVFILMFVLNLAGGESTVGLSFENRIFWIVVIIALIQLGVQWKRMRREGLKKDQGRNVLG
;
A
#
# COMPACT_ATOMS: atom_id res chain seq x y z
N MET A 1 11.28 4.11 -20.08
CA MET A 1 10.46 4.56 -18.92
C MET A 1 10.33 3.53 -17.79
N ALA A 2 10.89 2.31 -17.89
CA ALA A 2 10.80 1.30 -16.82
C ALA A 2 11.82 1.46 -15.67
N ILE A 3 12.94 2.15 -15.91
CA ILE A 3 13.98 2.39 -14.88
C ILE A 3 13.51 3.47 -13.90
N LEU A 4 12.88 4.53 -14.41
CA LEU A 4 12.37 5.63 -13.59
C LEU A 4 11.26 5.15 -12.64
N SER A 5 10.35 4.29 -13.11
CA SER A 5 9.31 3.71 -12.25
C SER A 5 9.91 2.83 -11.15
N ARG A 6 10.93 2.03 -11.45
CA ARG A 6 11.62 1.20 -10.44
C ARG A 6 12.35 2.05 -9.38
N ILE A 7 12.96 3.15 -9.78
CA ILE A 7 13.60 4.10 -8.86
C ILE A 7 12.55 4.78 -7.97
N LEU A 8 11.42 5.19 -8.55
CA LEU A 8 10.28 5.73 -7.81
C LEU A 8 9.72 4.73 -6.79
N ASP A 9 9.56 3.46 -7.18
CA ASP A 9 9.11 2.40 -6.28
C ASP A 9 10.09 2.22 -5.11
N GLY A 10 11.40 2.19 -5.39
CA GLY A 10 12.44 2.12 -4.35
C GLY A 10 12.40 3.32 -3.40
N PHE A 11 12.25 4.52 -3.94
CA PHE A 11 12.11 5.73 -3.14
C PHE A 11 10.84 5.68 -2.27
N LEU A 12 9.76 5.13 -2.81
CA LEU A 12 8.49 4.95 -2.11
C LEU A 12 8.61 3.99 -0.92
N PHE A 13 9.28 2.84 -1.09
CA PHE A 13 9.53 1.90 0.01
C PHE A 13 10.41 2.53 1.10
N LEU A 14 11.49 3.22 0.71
CA LEU A 14 12.36 3.92 1.65
C LEU A 14 11.58 4.98 2.43
N PHE A 15 10.75 5.75 1.75
CA PHE A 15 9.92 6.78 2.36
C PHE A 15 8.88 6.20 3.33
N ILE A 16 8.18 5.13 2.95
CA ILE A 16 7.26 4.39 3.84
C ILE A 16 8.00 3.89 5.09
N THR A 17 9.20 3.34 4.92
CA THR A 17 10.01 2.83 6.04
C THR A 17 10.31 3.93 7.04
N LEU A 18 10.84 5.06 6.56
CA LEU A 18 11.21 6.20 7.39
C LEU A 18 10.00 6.77 8.12
N LEU A 19 8.85 6.85 7.43
CA LEU A 19 7.62 7.37 8.04
C LEU A 19 7.09 6.48 9.16
N LEU A 20 7.16 5.15 8.98
CA LEU A 20 6.77 4.18 10.00
C LEU A 20 7.73 4.18 11.19
N ILE A 21 9.05 4.25 10.95
CA ILE A 21 10.04 4.42 12.02
C ILE A 21 9.74 5.69 12.83
N TYR A 22 9.44 6.79 12.15
CA TYR A 22 9.11 8.04 12.82
C TYR A 22 7.80 7.98 13.63
N ASP A 23 6.77 7.31 13.12
CA ASP A 23 5.52 7.10 13.85
C ASP A 23 5.70 6.25 15.12
N TYR A 24 6.50 5.18 15.03
CA TYR A 24 6.75 4.23 16.13
C TYR A 24 7.81 4.71 17.12
N PHE A 25 8.72 5.60 16.70
CA PHE A 25 9.78 6.17 17.54
C PHE A 25 9.72 7.71 17.46
N PRO A 26 8.72 8.34 18.10
CA PRO A 26 8.54 9.80 18.07
C PRO A 26 9.64 10.59 18.82
N THR A 27 10.66 9.92 19.35
CA THR A 27 11.77 10.47 20.14
C THR A 27 12.89 11.10 19.29
N PHE A 28 12.85 10.95 17.96
CA PHE A 28 13.79 11.64 17.07
C PHE A 28 13.44 13.13 16.93
N PHE A 29 14.47 14.00 16.83
CA PHE A 29 14.45 15.48 16.78
C PHE A 29 13.43 16.17 15.83
N LEU A 30 12.70 15.42 15.03
CA LEU A 30 11.76 15.91 14.01
C LEU A 30 10.35 16.19 14.54
N LYS A 31 10.04 15.80 15.79
CA LYS A 31 8.74 16.07 16.44
C LYS A 31 8.40 17.57 16.53
N GLU A 32 9.42 18.41 16.60
CA GLU A 32 9.26 19.87 16.63
C GLU A 32 9.04 20.50 15.25
N VAL A 33 9.40 19.79 14.17
CA VAL A 33 9.37 20.34 12.81
C VAL A 33 8.06 20.00 12.08
N PHE A 34 7.49 18.82 12.32
CA PHE A 34 6.28 18.37 11.62
C PHE A 34 5.15 17.92 12.57
N PRO A 35 3.94 18.52 12.44
CA PRO A 35 2.78 18.06 13.17
C PRO A 35 2.43 16.62 12.80
N GLN A 36 2.20 15.80 13.81
CA GLN A 36 1.90 14.38 13.70
C GLN A 36 0.75 14.06 12.72
N ASN A 37 -0.29 14.91 12.71
CA ASN A 37 -1.47 14.76 11.85
C ASN A 37 -1.15 14.95 10.36
N VAL A 38 -0.16 15.79 10.04
CA VAL A 38 0.25 16.06 8.65
C VAL A 38 0.98 14.85 8.08
N MET A 39 1.83 14.20 8.87
CA MET A 39 2.49 12.96 8.46
C MET A 39 1.50 11.82 8.23
N PHE A 40 0.48 11.69 9.08
CA PHE A 40 -0.58 10.71 8.87
C PHE A 40 -1.28 10.90 7.53
N LEU A 41 -1.67 12.13 7.25
CA LEU A 41 -2.39 12.50 6.04
C LEU A 41 -1.52 12.27 4.81
N LEU A 42 -0.21 12.50 4.92
CA LEU A 42 0.77 12.23 3.88
C LEU A 42 0.90 10.73 3.61
N LEU A 43 0.97 9.90 4.66
CA LEU A 43 1.06 8.43 4.54
C LEU A 43 -0.19 7.87 3.86
N ILE A 44 -1.38 8.22 4.36
CA ILE A 44 -2.65 7.80 3.78
C ILE A 44 -2.76 8.31 2.34
N GLY A 45 -2.46 9.59 2.10
CA GLY A 45 -2.50 10.19 0.77
C GLY A 45 -1.61 9.44 -0.22
N MET A 46 -0.40 9.07 0.19
CA MET A 46 0.56 8.34 -0.65
C MET A 46 0.13 6.89 -0.92
N LEU A 47 -0.46 6.22 0.08
CA LEU A 47 -1.01 4.87 -0.04
C LEU A 47 -2.26 4.86 -0.94
N LEU A 48 -3.08 5.91 -0.86
CA LEU A 48 -4.22 6.12 -1.75
C LEU A 48 -3.76 6.45 -3.18
N ILE A 49 -2.78 7.36 -3.36
CA ILE A 49 -2.25 7.68 -4.69
C ILE A 49 -1.68 6.43 -5.35
N THR A 50 -0.91 5.61 -4.65
CA THR A 50 -0.43 4.33 -5.20
C THR A 50 -1.56 3.36 -5.53
N ALA A 51 -2.60 3.29 -4.70
CA ALA A 51 -3.77 2.46 -4.97
C ALA A 51 -4.61 2.95 -6.18
N PHE A 52 -4.74 4.28 -6.36
CA PHE A 52 -5.60 4.92 -7.37
C PHE A 52 -4.89 5.29 -8.68
N ASN A 53 -3.56 5.44 -8.70
CA ASN A 53 -2.80 5.83 -9.90
C ASN A 53 -2.63 4.69 -10.93
N LYS A 54 -3.41 3.60 -10.80
CA LYS A 54 -3.47 2.48 -11.75
C LYS A 54 -3.97 2.87 -13.16
N ASN A 55 -4.53 4.06 -13.34
CA ASN A 55 -5.17 4.45 -14.60
C ASN A 55 -4.23 4.90 -15.72
N LYS A 56 -2.90 5.03 -15.50
CA LYS A 56 -2.00 5.64 -16.51
C LYS A 56 -1.17 4.67 -17.34
N HIS A 57 -1.07 3.40 -16.96
CA HIS A 57 -0.32 2.43 -17.76
C HIS A 57 -1.11 1.12 -17.91
N PRO A 58 -1.16 0.52 -19.12
CA PRO A 58 -1.72 -0.81 -19.34
C PRO A 58 -0.74 -1.86 -18.78
N THR A 59 -0.48 -1.82 -17.48
CA THR A 59 0.13 -2.95 -16.79
C THR A 59 -0.96 -4.00 -16.61
N PRO A 60 -0.67 -5.30 -16.84
CA PRO A 60 -1.65 -6.34 -16.65
C PRO A 60 -2.22 -6.24 -15.23
N GLU A 61 -3.55 -6.24 -15.08
CA GLU A 61 -4.23 -6.07 -13.79
C GLU A 61 -3.66 -7.00 -12.69
N LYS A 62 -3.15 -8.16 -13.10
CA LYS A 62 -2.43 -9.13 -12.24
C LYS A 62 -1.16 -8.58 -11.59
N GLU A 63 -0.32 -7.84 -12.32
CA GLU A 63 0.90 -7.25 -11.76
C GLU A 63 0.57 -6.15 -10.77
N SER A 64 -0.46 -5.35 -11.10
CA SER A 64 -0.93 -4.29 -10.23
C SER A 64 -1.56 -4.81 -8.93
N PHE A 65 -2.26 -5.94 -8.98
CA PHE A 65 -2.77 -6.64 -7.79
C PHE A 65 -1.64 -7.16 -6.91
N ARG A 66 -0.64 -7.83 -7.51
CA ARG A 66 0.53 -8.35 -6.78
C ARG A 66 1.32 -7.24 -6.11
N ALA A 67 1.54 -6.11 -6.79
CA ALA A 67 2.23 -4.96 -6.22
C ALA A 67 1.48 -4.38 -5.01
N GLN A 68 0.16 -4.20 -5.12
CA GLN A 68 -0.66 -3.68 -4.03
C GLN A 68 -0.69 -4.62 -2.82
N LEU A 69 -0.77 -5.94 -3.05
CA LEU A 69 -0.69 -6.94 -1.99
C LEU A 69 0.69 -6.96 -1.33
N PHE A 70 1.76 -6.82 -2.11
CA PHE A 70 3.12 -6.78 -1.61
C PHE A 70 3.38 -5.56 -0.72
N VAL A 71 2.91 -4.37 -1.13
CA VAL A 71 3.02 -3.15 -0.32
C VAL A 71 2.23 -3.28 0.98
N LEU A 72 1.02 -3.84 0.93
CA LEU A 72 0.22 -4.08 2.14
C LEU A 72 0.95 -5.03 3.11
N LEU A 73 1.45 -6.16 2.61
CA LEU A 73 2.20 -7.13 3.41
C LEU A 73 3.48 -6.50 3.99
N TYR A 74 4.19 -5.71 3.20
CA TYR A 74 5.39 -5.00 3.60
C TYR A 74 5.12 -4.06 4.79
N VAL A 75 4.07 -3.23 4.70
CA VAL A 75 3.67 -2.34 5.79
C VAL A 75 3.31 -3.14 7.05
N PHE A 76 2.56 -4.24 6.91
CA PHE A 76 2.20 -5.10 8.04
C PHE A 76 3.44 -5.71 8.73
N ILE A 77 4.38 -6.25 7.96
CA ILE A 77 5.63 -6.82 8.49
C ILE A 77 6.43 -5.72 9.19
N LEU A 78 6.55 -4.54 8.59
CA LEU A 78 7.30 -3.44 9.17
C LEU A 78 6.69 -2.98 10.49
N MET A 79 5.36 -2.81 10.54
CA MET A 79 4.63 -2.50 11.78
C MET A 79 4.87 -3.55 12.86
N PHE A 80 4.84 -4.83 12.50
CA PHE A 80 5.11 -5.92 13.44
C PHE A 80 6.54 -5.87 13.98
N VAL A 81 7.54 -5.67 13.11
CA VAL A 81 8.95 -5.55 13.50
C VAL A 81 9.18 -4.33 14.40
N LEU A 82 8.59 -3.18 14.06
CA LEU A 82 8.73 -1.96 14.86
C LEU A 82 8.04 -2.08 16.23
N ASN A 83 6.89 -2.77 16.29
CA ASN A 83 6.21 -3.06 17.54
C ASN A 83 7.05 -3.97 18.45
N LEU A 84 7.63 -5.05 17.90
CA LEU A 84 8.54 -5.94 18.63
C LEU A 84 9.81 -5.22 19.10
N ALA A 85 10.27 -4.20 18.36
CA ALA A 85 11.39 -3.35 18.75
C ALA A 85 11.03 -2.37 19.89
N GLY A 86 9.82 -2.44 20.45
CA GLY A 86 9.35 -1.58 21.53
C GLY A 86 8.83 -0.22 21.07
N GLY A 87 8.61 -0.05 19.75
CA GLY A 87 7.99 1.15 19.22
C GLY A 87 6.48 1.16 19.46
N GLU A 88 5.97 2.31 19.91
CA GLU A 88 4.53 2.55 20.03
C GLU A 88 4.10 3.55 18.96
N SER A 89 3.20 3.12 18.06
CA SER A 89 2.69 4.03 17.03
C SER A 89 1.90 5.15 17.70
N THR A 90 2.34 6.39 17.47
CA THR A 90 1.69 7.57 18.05
C THR A 90 0.49 8.00 17.23
N VAL A 91 0.59 7.85 15.90
CA VAL A 91 -0.32 8.41 14.89
C VAL A 91 -1.49 7.47 14.59
N GLY A 92 -1.46 6.25 15.13
CA GLY A 92 -2.58 5.31 15.02
C GLY A 92 -2.46 4.32 13.87
N LEU A 93 -1.24 4.10 13.34
CA LEU A 93 -0.91 2.92 12.56
C LEU A 93 -0.44 1.80 13.50
N SER A 94 -1.24 1.52 14.52
CA SER A 94 -1.05 0.38 15.41
C SER A 94 -2.14 -0.64 15.18
N PHE A 95 -1.87 -1.90 15.54
CA PHE A 95 -2.86 -2.97 15.51
C PHE A 95 -4.05 -2.71 16.44
N GLU A 96 -3.90 -1.82 17.42
CA GLU A 96 -4.94 -1.44 18.37
C GLU A 96 -5.87 -0.34 17.82
N ASN A 97 -5.45 0.38 16.78
CA ASN A 97 -6.23 1.49 16.26
C ASN A 97 -7.34 1.00 15.32
N ARG A 98 -8.59 1.39 15.62
CA ARG A 98 -9.76 1.08 14.79
C ARG A 98 -9.70 1.69 13.38
N ILE A 99 -9.10 2.87 13.22
CA ILE A 99 -8.97 3.56 11.93
C ILE A 99 -8.05 2.76 10.99
N PHE A 100 -6.97 2.19 11.51
CA PHE A 100 -6.08 1.32 10.74
C PHE A 100 -6.85 0.15 10.11
N TRP A 101 -7.67 -0.55 10.90
CA TRP A 101 -8.49 -1.65 10.39
C TRP A 101 -9.51 -1.22 9.32
N ILE A 102 -10.08 -0.02 9.42
CA ILE A 102 -10.97 0.52 8.37
C ILE A 102 -10.20 0.68 7.06
N VAL A 103 -9.00 1.28 7.09
CA VAL A 103 -8.16 1.45 5.90
C VAL A 103 -7.77 0.10 5.30
N VAL A 104 -7.40 -0.87 6.14
CA VAL A 104 -7.09 -2.24 5.70
C VAL A 104 -8.30 -2.90 5.04
N ILE A 105 -9.50 -2.80 5.62
CA ILE A 105 -10.72 -3.36 5.05
C ILE A 105 -11.01 -2.71 3.68
N ILE A 106 -10.88 -1.38 3.56
CA ILE A 106 -11.07 -0.69 2.29
C ILE A 106 -10.07 -1.21 1.24
N ALA A 107 -8.79 -1.36 1.61
CA ALA A 107 -7.77 -1.90 0.73
C ALA A 107 -8.08 -3.36 0.31
N LEU A 108 -8.55 -4.19 1.23
CA LEU A 108 -8.99 -5.57 0.95
C LEU A 108 -10.19 -5.62 0.02
N ILE A 109 -11.19 -4.75 0.21
CA ILE A 109 -12.34 -4.63 -0.68
C ILE A 109 -11.88 -4.25 -2.09
N GLN A 110 -10.97 -3.27 -2.21
CA GLN A 110 -10.41 -2.88 -3.51
C GLN A 110 -9.66 -4.04 -4.17
N LEU A 111 -8.83 -4.78 -3.41
CA LEU A 111 -8.15 -5.99 -3.90
C LEU A 111 -9.16 -7.05 -4.35
N GLY A 112 -10.24 -7.29 -3.59
CA GLY A 112 -11.29 -8.24 -3.95
C GLY A 112 -12.06 -7.84 -5.21
N VAL A 113 -12.36 -6.55 -5.38
CA VAL A 113 -12.99 -6.02 -6.59
C VAL A 113 -12.06 -6.20 -7.80
N GLN A 114 -10.77 -5.92 -7.65
CA GLN A 114 -9.77 -6.16 -8.70
C GLN A 114 -9.67 -7.64 -9.06
N TRP A 115 -9.65 -8.55 -8.08
CA TRP A 115 -9.69 -9.99 -8.33
C TRP A 115 -10.93 -10.39 -9.13
N LYS A 116 -12.12 -9.91 -8.75
CA LYS A 116 -13.36 -10.21 -9.47
C LYS A 116 -13.32 -9.74 -10.93
N ARG A 117 -12.67 -8.60 -11.22
CA ARG A 117 -12.45 -8.10 -12.60
C ARG A 117 -11.52 -9.00 -13.39
N MET A 118 -10.35 -9.33 -12.84
CA MET A 118 -9.39 -10.25 -13.47
C MET A 118 -10.01 -11.62 -13.80
N ARG A 119 -10.87 -12.16 -12.92
CA ARG A 119 -11.52 -13.45 -13.17
C ARG A 119 -12.54 -13.38 -14.31
N ARG A 120 -13.25 -12.26 -14.46
CA ARG A 120 -14.18 -12.03 -15.58
C ARG A 120 -13.46 -11.86 -16.91
N GLU A 121 -12.30 -11.21 -16.91
CA GLU A 121 -11.49 -11.05 -18.12
C GLU A 121 -10.83 -12.37 -18.55
N GLY A 122 -10.37 -13.18 -17.60
CA GLY A 122 -9.87 -14.53 -17.86
C GLY A 122 -10.93 -15.43 -18.50
N LEU A 123 -12.18 -15.39 -17.99
CA LEU A 123 -13.29 -16.18 -18.53
C LEU A 123 -13.70 -15.75 -19.95
N LYS A 124 -13.72 -14.44 -20.25
CA LYS A 124 -14.01 -13.94 -21.61
C LYS A 124 -12.95 -14.39 -22.63
N LYS A 125 -11.67 -14.44 -22.22
CA LYS A 125 -10.57 -14.85 -23.10
C LYS A 125 -10.60 -16.33 -23.43
N ASP A 126 -11.07 -17.16 -22.50
CA ASP A 126 -11.22 -18.61 -22.67
C ASP A 126 -12.45 -18.95 -23.55
N GLN A 127 -13.54 -18.22 -23.35
CA GLN A 127 -14.74 -18.36 -24.17
C GLN A 127 -14.49 -17.96 -25.64
N GLY A 128 -13.69 -16.91 -25.90
CA GLY A 128 -13.28 -16.51 -27.25
C GLY A 128 -12.34 -17.49 -27.96
N ARG A 129 -11.57 -18.31 -27.23
CA ARG A 129 -10.76 -19.39 -27.82
C ARG A 129 -11.62 -20.59 -28.21
N ASN A 130 -12.64 -20.93 -27.43
CA ASN A 130 -13.53 -22.07 -27.70
C ASN A 130 -14.54 -21.84 -28.84
N VAL A 131 -14.80 -20.60 -29.27
CA VAL A 131 -15.62 -20.34 -30.47
C VAL A 131 -14.82 -20.27 -31.78
N LEU A 132 -13.48 -20.28 -31.70
CA LEU A 132 -12.59 -20.18 -32.87
C LEU A 132 -11.79 -21.47 -33.14
N GLY A 133 -11.96 -22.51 -32.33
CA GLY A 133 -11.38 -23.84 -32.53
C GLY A 133 -12.46 -24.85 -32.89
#